data_AF-A0A5A8TV11-F1
#
_entry.id   AF-A0A5A8TV11-F1
#
_cell.length_a   1.000
_cell.length_b   1.000
_cell.length_c   1.000
_cell.angle_alpha   90.00
_cell.angle_beta   90.00
_cell.angle_gamma   90.00
#
_symmetry.space_group_name_H-M   'P 1'
#
loop_
_entity.id
_entity.type
_entity.pdbx_description
1 polymer ?
#
loop_
_entity_poly.entity_id
_entity_poly.type
_entity_poly.pdbx_seq_one_letter_code
_entity_poly.pdbx_strand_id
1 'polypeptide(L)'
;MLEEPIISIHGLGPKARDKLNAIGIYNLEHLLFHLPFRYQNKTNFGSLETASVGAEILLQLTIIDTQIVPSRTQQLLCHLADKNGRRLLLRFFHFNQHQREQLVRDDIIQCFGEIKIGKNGLEMHHPEYRLISKGQKTLLEKTLSPIYPLTGNIHQAQMKKWVDAALQALKNSNLTDNFAKIAADMPSLKQALMTLHHPQNDENLDEIAEFRHSAQQRLIIEELCAHRLSLLKLKRLRAGKTANVFTIKNTLCKQ
;
A
#
# COMPACT_ATOMS: atom_id res chain seq x y z
N MET A 1 19.63 -6.40 -14.26
CA MET A 1 19.29 -5.57 -13.09
C MET A 1 17.84 -5.70 -12.64
N LEU A 2 16.81 -5.39 -13.44
CA LEU A 2 15.40 -5.49 -12.97
C LEU A 2 14.84 -6.93 -12.96
N GLU A 3 15.31 -7.79 -13.87
CA GLU A 3 14.97 -9.22 -13.90
C GLU A 3 15.79 -10.06 -12.91
N GLU A 4 16.74 -9.45 -12.19
CA GLU A 4 17.58 -10.19 -11.26
C GLU A 4 16.77 -10.76 -10.09
N PRO A 5 17.17 -11.93 -9.55
CA PRO A 5 16.49 -12.52 -8.41
C PRO A 5 16.40 -11.53 -7.25
N ILE A 6 15.28 -11.56 -6.54
CA ILE A 6 14.97 -10.60 -5.46
C ILE A 6 16.00 -10.54 -4.32
N ILE A 7 16.91 -11.52 -4.25
CA ILE A 7 18.03 -11.57 -3.30
C ILE A 7 19.15 -10.58 -3.64
N SER A 8 19.22 -10.09 -4.88
CA SER A 8 20.17 -9.04 -5.31
C SER A 8 19.85 -7.67 -4.69
N ILE A 9 18.69 -7.51 -4.08
CA ILE A 9 18.29 -6.27 -3.40
C ILE A 9 19.00 -6.20 -2.05
N HIS A 10 19.83 -5.16 -1.87
CA HIS A 10 20.53 -4.92 -0.61
C HIS A 10 19.54 -4.84 0.56
N GLY A 11 19.69 -5.75 1.53
CA GLY A 11 18.85 -5.78 2.73
C GLY A 11 17.67 -6.77 2.71
N LEU A 12 17.50 -7.55 1.63
CA LEU A 12 16.62 -8.73 1.63
C LEU A 12 17.41 -10.00 1.95
N GLY A 13 17.16 -10.56 3.14
CA GLY A 13 17.68 -11.87 3.52
C GLY A 13 16.88 -13.04 2.92
N PRO A 14 17.38 -14.29 3.04
CA PRO A 14 16.74 -15.49 2.48
C PRO A 14 15.27 -15.66 2.92
N LYS A 15 14.97 -15.36 4.19
CA LYS A 15 13.59 -15.42 4.72
C LYS A 15 12.64 -14.42 4.06
N ALA A 16 13.14 -13.24 3.67
CA ALA A 16 12.32 -12.24 2.98
C ALA A 16 12.02 -12.70 1.55
N ARG A 17 13.01 -13.27 0.86
CA ARG A 17 12.83 -13.91 -0.45
C ARG A 17 11.77 -15.01 -0.38
N ASP A 18 11.87 -15.94 0.55
CA ASP A 18 10.93 -17.07 0.59
C ASP A 18 9.49 -16.60 0.82
N LYS A 19 9.30 -15.55 1.64
CA LYS A 19 7.99 -14.90 1.81
C LYS A 19 7.49 -14.24 0.54
N LEU A 20 8.35 -13.55 -0.21
CA LEU A 20 7.98 -12.86 -1.46
C LEU A 20 7.68 -13.86 -2.59
N ASN A 21 8.49 -14.90 -2.71
CA ASN A 21 8.27 -15.99 -3.65
C ASN A 21 6.94 -16.71 -3.39
N ALA A 22 6.56 -16.88 -2.11
CA ALA A 22 5.27 -17.48 -1.74
C ALA A 22 4.05 -16.67 -2.21
N ILE A 23 4.24 -15.40 -2.58
CA ILE A 23 3.20 -14.51 -3.07
C ILE A 23 3.39 -14.14 -4.56
N GLY A 24 4.26 -14.86 -5.27
CA GLY A 24 4.50 -14.70 -6.71
C GLY A 24 5.49 -13.59 -7.07
N ILE A 25 6.20 -13.01 -6.10
CA ILE A 25 7.16 -11.93 -6.32
C ILE A 25 8.58 -12.50 -6.30
N TYR A 26 9.21 -12.58 -7.48
CA TYR A 26 10.50 -13.29 -7.67
C TYR A 26 11.69 -12.37 -7.99
N ASN A 27 11.42 -11.15 -8.45
CA ASN A 27 12.43 -10.19 -8.87
C ASN A 27 12.00 -8.74 -8.55
N LEU A 28 12.86 -7.78 -8.90
CA LEU A 28 12.61 -6.36 -8.69
C LEU A 28 11.43 -5.83 -9.50
N GLU A 29 11.29 -6.28 -10.74
CA GLU A 29 10.18 -5.90 -11.62
C GLU A 29 8.83 -6.29 -11.01
N HIS A 30 8.68 -7.51 -10.48
CA HIS A 30 7.45 -7.95 -9.82
C HIS A 30 7.12 -7.07 -8.61
N LEU A 31 8.12 -6.60 -7.85
CA LEU A 31 7.89 -5.66 -6.74
C LEU A 31 7.42 -4.30 -7.24
N LEU A 32 8.01 -3.79 -8.32
CA LEU A 32 7.62 -2.50 -8.92
C LEU A 32 6.20 -2.54 -9.50
N PHE A 33 5.74 -3.69 -9.99
CA PHE A 33 4.36 -3.86 -10.47
C PHE A 33 3.40 -4.36 -9.39
N HIS A 34 3.85 -4.58 -8.16
CA HIS A 34 2.99 -4.87 -7.01
C HIS A 34 2.37 -3.57 -6.47
N LEU A 35 1.46 -3.00 -7.25
CA LEU A 35 0.89 -1.68 -7.00
C LEU A 35 0.00 -1.65 -5.73
N PRO A 36 -0.05 -0.52 -5.02
CA PRO A 36 -0.98 -0.35 -3.91
C PRO A 36 -2.43 -0.28 -4.41
N PHE A 37 -3.38 -0.73 -3.58
CA PHE A 37 -4.81 -0.70 -3.92
C PHE A 37 -5.56 0.48 -3.30
N ARG A 38 -4.98 1.13 -2.28
CA ARG A 38 -5.46 2.39 -1.69
C ARG A 38 -4.32 3.15 -1.05
N TYR A 39 -4.57 4.38 -0.65
CA TYR A 39 -3.61 5.25 0.04
C TYR A 39 -4.21 5.83 1.31
N GLN A 40 -3.33 6.15 2.25
CA GLN A 40 -3.67 6.82 3.51
C GLN A 40 -3.04 8.20 3.53
N ASN A 41 -3.84 9.21 3.85
CA ASN A 41 -3.32 10.56 3.99
C ASN A 41 -2.79 10.78 5.42
N LYS A 42 -1.47 10.71 5.57
CA LYS A 42 -0.73 11.00 6.81
C LYS A 42 0.16 12.23 6.66
N THR A 43 -0.15 13.12 5.73
CA THR A 43 0.80 14.16 5.31
C THR A 43 0.61 15.47 6.06
N ASN A 44 -0.53 15.61 6.73
CA ASN A 44 -0.86 16.73 7.59
C ASN A 44 -1.59 16.24 8.83
N PHE A 45 -1.47 16.99 9.93
CA PHE A 45 -2.34 16.79 11.09
C PHE A 45 -3.72 17.40 10.83
N GLY A 46 -4.75 16.62 11.08
CA GLY A 46 -6.12 17.11 11.12
C GLY A 46 -6.47 17.72 12.49
N SER A 47 -7.74 18.09 12.64
CA SER A 47 -8.31 18.61 13.88
C SER A 47 -9.52 17.80 14.30
N LEU A 48 -9.76 17.67 15.61
CA LEU A 48 -11.00 17.07 16.12
C LEU A 48 -12.25 17.88 15.77
N GLU A 49 -12.09 19.16 15.42
CA GLU A 49 -13.18 20.03 15.00
C GLU A 49 -13.76 19.67 13.64
N THR A 50 -12.88 19.26 12.71
CA THR A 50 -13.25 18.89 11.33
C THR A 50 -13.29 17.37 11.13
N ALA A 51 -13.10 16.61 12.21
CA ALA A 51 -13.09 15.15 12.17
C ALA A 51 -14.48 14.63 11.76
N SER A 52 -14.51 13.87 10.67
CA SER A 52 -15.73 13.24 10.15
C SER A 52 -15.75 11.76 10.51
N VAL A 53 -16.91 11.27 10.94
CA VAL A 53 -17.11 9.85 11.28
C VAL A 53 -16.96 9.00 10.02
N GLY A 54 -16.23 7.89 10.14
CA GLY A 54 -15.88 6.99 9.03
C GLY A 54 -14.61 7.41 8.26
N ALA A 55 -14.08 8.62 8.51
CA ALA A 55 -12.83 9.06 7.88
C ALA A 55 -11.60 8.66 8.71
N GLU A 56 -10.50 8.31 8.02
CA GLU A 56 -9.18 8.17 8.64
C GLU A 56 -8.53 9.55 8.81
N ILE A 57 -7.95 9.84 9.98
CA ILE A 57 -7.33 11.14 10.27
C ILE A 57 -6.05 10.96 11.11
N LEU A 58 -5.02 11.76 10.81
CA LEU A 58 -3.82 11.87 11.63
C LEU A 58 -3.99 13.00 12.65
N LEU A 59 -3.87 12.71 13.94
CA LEU A 59 -4.04 13.69 15.02
C LEU A 59 -2.84 13.69 15.95
N GLN A 60 -2.57 14.85 16.55
CA GLN A 60 -1.62 15.01 17.65
C GLN A 60 -2.36 15.58 18.86
N LEU A 61 -2.42 14.81 19.94
CA LEU A 61 -3.23 15.11 21.12
C LEU A 61 -2.43 14.84 22.40
N THR A 62 -2.96 15.29 23.54
CA THR A 62 -2.38 15.04 24.86
C THR A 62 -3.17 13.95 25.57
N ILE A 63 -2.48 13.00 26.21
CA ILE A 63 -3.11 11.96 27.03
C ILE A 63 -3.65 12.59 28.32
N ILE A 64 -4.95 12.50 28.55
CA ILE A 64 -5.62 12.98 29.77
C ILE A 64 -5.61 11.89 30.83
N ASP A 65 -5.97 10.67 30.43
CA ASP A 65 -6.18 9.55 31.33
C ASP A 65 -6.10 8.22 30.58
N THR A 66 -5.68 7.17 31.28
CA THR A 66 -5.62 5.80 30.75
C THR A 66 -6.24 4.85 31.77
N GLN A 67 -7.25 4.09 31.36
CA GLN A 67 -7.97 3.17 32.23
C GLN A 67 -8.13 1.78 31.59
N ILE A 68 -8.15 0.75 32.43
CA ILE A 68 -8.53 -0.61 32.01
C ILE A 68 -9.97 -0.85 32.40
N VAL A 69 -10.80 -1.21 31.44
CA VAL A 69 -12.19 -1.58 31.71
C VAL A 69 -12.28 -3.10 31.88
N PRO A 70 -12.76 -3.59 33.04
CA PRO A 70 -13.04 -5.00 33.24
C PRO A 70 -14.21 -5.41 32.33
N SER A 71 -13.92 -6.30 31.39
CA SER A 71 -14.91 -6.91 30.48
C SER A 71 -14.49 -8.35 30.21
N ARG A 72 -15.31 -9.15 29.50
CA ARG A 72 -14.97 -10.53 29.10
C ARG A 72 -13.58 -10.63 28.46
N THR A 73 -13.18 -9.59 27.73
CA THR A 73 -11.80 -9.32 27.31
C THR A 73 -11.41 -7.94 27.83
N GLN A 74 -10.39 -7.81 28.68
CA GLN A 74 -9.98 -6.52 29.21
C GLN A 74 -9.69 -5.53 28.07
N GLN A 75 -10.19 -4.29 28.20
CA GLN A 75 -9.96 -3.24 27.20
C GLN A 75 -9.11 -2.13 27.83
N LEU A 76 -8.15 -1.63 27.08
CA LEU A 76 -7.38 -0.44 27.44
C LEU A 76 -7.98 0.78 26.73
N LEU A 77 -8.37 1.76 27.54
CA LEU A 77 -8.96 3.02 27.09
C LEU A 77 -7.99 4.15 27.39
N CYS A 78 -7.62 4.92 26.37
CA CYS A 78 -6.75 6.09 26.51
C CYS A 78 -7.52 7.32 26.05
N HIS A 79 -7.85 8.21 27.00
CA HIS A 79 -8.57 9.44 26.75
C HIS A 79 -7.60 10.54 26.37
N LEU A 80 -7.87 11.19 25.25
CA LEU A 80 -7.05 12.24 24.68
C LEU A 80 -7.83 13.55 24.62
N ALA A 81 -7.14 14.68 24.72
CA ALA A 81 -7.69 16.00 24.44
C ALA A 81 -6.83 16.79 23.45
N ASP A 82 -7.50 17.63 22.66
CA ASP A 82 -6.85 18.73 21.97
C ASP A 82 -6.65 19.95 22.90
N LYS A 83 -6.00 20.99 22.38
CA LYS A 83 -5.76 22.25 23.11
C LYS A 83 -7.05 23.00 23.47
N ASN A 84 -8.16 22.69 22.79
CA ASN A 84 -9.46 23.32 22.97
C ASN A 84 -10.38 22.48 23.89
N GLY A 85 -9.87 21.38 24.47
CA GLY A 85 -10.61 20.50 25.37
C GLY A 85 -11.54 19.49 24.69
N ARG A 86 -11.52 19.40 23.35
CA ARG A 86 -12.27 18.35 22.62
C ARG A 86 -11.61 17.01 22.85
N ARG A 87 -12.42 15.97 23.01
CA ARG A 87 -11.96 14.65 23.46
C ARG A 87 -12.03 13.61 22.37
N LEU A 88 -11.06 12.70 22.39
CA LEU A 88 -11.02 11.49 21.58
C LEU A 88 -10.63 10.31 22.47
N LEU A 89 -11.29 9.17 22.30
CA LEU A 89 -10.94 7.94 23.00
C LEU A 89 -10.19 6.96 22.08
N LEU A 90 -9.00 6.52 22.46
CA LEU A 90 -8.37 5.36 21.83
C LEU A 90 -8.78 4.09 22.56
N ARG A 91 -9.27 3.10 21.82
CA ARG A 91 -9.73 1.82 22.36
C ARG A 91 -8.87 0.68 21.82
N PHE A 92 -8.26 -0.07 22.73
CA PHE A 92 -7.50 -1.29 22.41
C PHE A 92 -8.18 -2.50 23.05
N PHE A 93 -8.62 -3.45 22.21
CA PHE A 93 -9.19 -4.74 22.64
C PHE A 93 -8.10 -5.77 22.98
N HIS A 94 -6.90 -5.55 22.45
CA HIS A 94 -5.68 -6.32 22.72
C HIS A 94 -4.55 -5.36 23.07
N PHE A 95 -3.97 -5.51 24.24
CA PHE A 95 -2.85 -4.72 24.70
C PHE A 95 -1.91 -5.58 25.56
N ASN A 96 -0.67 -5.13 25.70
CA ASN A 96 0.28 -5.74 26.62
C ASN A 96 0.63 -4.76 27.75
N GLN A 97 1.28 -5.28 28.79
CA GLN A 97 1.63 -4.48 29.97
C GLN A 97 2.53 -3.28 29.63
N HIS A 98 3.49 -3.48 28.72
CA HIS A 98 4.38 -2.42 28.25
C HIS A 98 3.62 -1.29 27.56
N GLN A 99 2.64 -1.60 26.70
CA GLN A 99 1.79 -0.60 26.04
C GLN A 99 1.02 0.23 27.07
N ARG A 100 0.44 -0.41 28.08
CA ARG A 100 -0.24 0.29 29.19
C ARG A 100 0.70 1.25 29.91
N GLU A 101 1.87 0.76 30.32
CA GLU A 101 2.87 1.55 31.06
C GLU A 101 3.44 2.69 30.22
N GLN A 102 3.40 2.56 28.88
CA GLN A 102 3.82 3.62 27.99
C GLN A 102 2.79 4.73 27.82
N LEU A 103 1.50 4.52 28.06
CA LEU A 103 0.46 5.54 27.89
C LEU A 103 0.27 6.34 29.18
N VAL A 104 1.17 7.30 29.40
CA VAL A 104 1.21 8.13 30.61
C VAL A 104 0.47 9.43 30.37
N ARG A 105 -0.22 9.94 31.40
CA ARG A 105 -0.86 11.25 31.39
C ARG A 105 0.14 12.36 31.02
N ASP A 106 -0.36 13.38 30.34
CA ASP A 106 0.35 14.56 29.84
C ASP A 106 1.36 14.27 28.70
N ASP A 107 1.55 13.02 28.27
CA ASP A 107 2.33 12.70 27.08
C ASP A 107 1.63 13.17 25.79
N ILE A 108 2.44 13.63 24.82
CA ILE A 108 1.99 13.95 23.47
C ILE A 108 2.01 12.68 22.63
N ILE A 109 0.83 12.32 22.12
CA ILE A 109 0.61 11.16 21.27
C ILE A 109 0.16 11.60 19.89
N GLN A 110 0.78 11.03 18.87
CA GLN A 110 0.25 11.05 17.51
C GLN A 110 -0.52 9.77 17.27
N CYS A 111 -1.70 9.86 16.70
CA CYS A 111 -2.52 8.70 16.37
C CYS A 111 -3.14 8.86 14.98
N PHE A 112 -3.22 7.76 14.26
CA PHE A 112 -3.85 7.66 12.95
C PHE A 112 -4.83 6.49 12.94
N GLY A 113 -6.07 6.76 12.56
CA GLY A 113 -7.09 5.75 12.46
C GLY A 113 -8.43 6.32 12.01
N GLU A 114 -9.37 5.42 11.77
CA GLU A 114 -10.75 5.74 11.44
C GLU A 114 -11.48 6.31 12.67
N ILE A 115 -12.17 7.44 12.50
CA ILE A 115 -13.01 8.05 13.52
C ILE A 115 -14.35 7.32 13.61
N LYS A 116 -14.71 6.87 14.80
CA LYS A 116 -15.98 6.19 15.10
C LYS A 116 -16.75 6.93 16.18
N ILE A 117 -18.05 6.70 16.23
CA ILE A 117 -18.90 7.17 17.34
C ILE A 117 -18.94 6.06 18.39
N GLY A 118 -18.37 6.36 19.56
CA GLY A 118 -18.52 5.56 20.77
C GLY A 118 -19.60 6.14 21.69
N LYS A 119 -19.81 5.47 22.84
CA LYS A 119 -20.80 5.89 23.84
C LYS A 119 -20.58 7.32 24.36
N ASN A 120 -19.33 7.76 24.45
CA ASN A 120 -18.93 9.03 25.07
C ASN A 120 -18.37 10.04 24.06
N GLY A 121 -18.66 9.88 22.76
CA GLY A 121 -18.15 10.74 21.70
C GLY A 121 -17.23 10.01 20.73
N LEU A 122 -16.29 10.74 20.13
CA LEU A 122 -15.39 10.20 19.11
C LEU A 122 -14.41 9.18 19.71
N GLU A 123 -14.21 8.06 19.00
CA GLU A 123 -13.21 7.07 19.36
C GLU A 123 -12.49 6.48 18.13
N MET A 124 -11.29 5.96 18.33
CA MET A 124 -10.56 5.14 17.36
C MET A 124 -10.30 3.76 17.93
N HIS A 125 -10.51 2.72 17.13
CA HIS A 125 -10.22 1.34 17.52
C HIS A 125 -8.88 0.91 16.96
N HIS A 126 -7.96 0.45 17.81
CA HIS A 126 -6.61 0.03 17.41
C HIS A 126 -5.93 0.97 16.40
N PRO A 127 -5.87 2.29 16.67
CA PRO A 127 -5.16 3.20 15.78
C PRO A 127 -3.66 2.87 15.76
N GLU A 128 -3.01 3.24 14.67
CA GLU A 128 -1.55 3.38 14.71
C GLU A 128 -1.22 4.59 15.59
N TYR A 129 -0.26 4.47 16.50
CA TYR A 129 0.14 5.59 17.34
C TYR A 129 1.66 5.67 17.55
N ARG A 130 2.13 6.87 17.88
CA ARG A 130 3.51 7.16 18.27
C ARG A 130 3.53 8.11 19.45
N LEU A 131 4.38 7.83 20.42
CA LEU A 131 4.60 8.65 21.61
C LEU A 131 5.77 9.60 21.37
N ILE A 132 5.43 10.85 21.06
CA ILE A 132 6.41 11.88 20.68
C ILE A 132 7.23 12.30 21.90
N SER A 133 6.61 12.38 23.08
CA SER A 133 7.31 12.60 24.35
C SER A 133 8.39 11.56 24.63
N LYS A 134 8.32 10.37 24.02
CA LYS A 134 9.27 9.26 24.20
C LYS A 134 10.28 9.13 23.06
N GLY A 135 10.42 10.16 22.23
CA GLY A 135 11.38 10.19 21.13
C GLY A 135 11.04 9.26 19.97
N GLN A 136 9.79 8.75 19.89
CA GLN A 136 9.39 7.94 18.74
C GLN A 136 9.29 8.80 17.48
N LYS A 137 9.59 8.18 16.32
CA LYS A 137 9.45 8.85 15.02
C LYS A 137 7.99 9.24 14.79
N THR A 138 7.80 10.43 14.22
CA THR A 138 6.50 10.96 13.83
C THR A 138 5.76 10.02 12.87
N LEU A 139 4.42 10.02 12.93
CA LEU A 139 3.55 9.40 11.93
C LEU A 139 3.34 10.28 10.69
N LEU A 140 3.81 11.53 10.73
CA LEU A 140 3.73 12.45 9.61
C LEU A 140 4.63 11.95 8.47
N GLU A 141 4.02 11.74 7.30
CA GLU A 141 4.69 11.28 6.09
C GLU A 141 4.81 12.43 5.08
N LYS A 142 5.79 12.33 4.15
CA LYS A 142 5.96 13.37 3.11
C LYS A 142 4.98 13.22 1.95
N THR A 143 4.61 11.99 1.65
CA THR A 143 3.74 11.58 0.55
C THR A 143 2.58 10.74 1.09
N LEU A 144 1.56 10.55 0.26
CA LEU A 144 0.45 9.68 0.59
C LEU A 144 0.95 8.24 0.81
N SER A 145 0.52 7.63 1.91
CA SER A 145 1.03 6.34 2.37
C SER A 145 0.37 5.18 1.62
N PRO A 146 1.09 4.39 0.82
CA PRO A 146 0.49 3.30 0.04
C PRO A 146 0.04 2.14 0.94
N ILE A 147 -1.02 1.44 0.54
CA ILE A 147 -1.48 0.20 1.15
C ILE A 147 -1.45 -0.90 0.09
N TYR A 148 -0.60 -1.89 0.31
CA TYR A 148 -0.37 -2.98 -0.63
C TYR A 148 -1.31 -4.16 -0.38
N PRO A 149 -1.69 -4.90 -1.43
CA PRO A 149 -2.26 -6.24 -1.24
C PRO A 149 -1.24 -7.12 -0.53
N LEU A 150 -1.64 -7.79 0.54
CA LEU A 150 -0.76 -8.66 1.32
C LEU A 150 -1.39 -10.05 1.48
N THR A 151 -0.56 -11.08 1.53
CA THR A 151 -0.95 -12.44 1.88
C THR A 151 0.07 -13.03 2.87
N GLY A 152 -0.37 -13.97 3.70
CA GLY A 152 0.48 -14.64 4.69
C GLY A 152 1.05 -13.70 5.76
N ASN A 153 2.28 -14.00 6.22
CA ASN A 153 2.96 -13.33 7.34
C ASN A 153 3.84 -12.13 6.90
N ILE A 154 3.34 -11.33 5.96
CA ILE A 154 4.00 -10.09 5.50
C ILE A 154 3.19 -8.90 6.03
N HIS A 155 3.87 -7.91 6.60
CA HIS A 155 3.24 -6.70 7.12
C HIS A 155 3.46 -5.52 6.19
N GLN A 156 2.55 -4.54 6.21
CA GLN A 156 2.62 -3.32 5.37
C GLN A 156 3.97 -2.62 5.45
N ALA A 157 4.53 -2.46 6.66
CA ALA A 157 5.82 -1.81 6.87
C ALA A 157 6.99 -2.55 6.18
N GLN A 158 6.95 -3.88 6.12
CA GLN A 158 7.95 -4.68 5.43
C GLN A 158 7.81 -4.53 3.91
N MET A 159 6.58 -4.63 3.39
CA MET A 159 6.32 -4.45 1.96
C MET A 159 6.74 -3.07 1.46
N LYS A 160 6.37 -2.00 2.18
CA LYS A 160 6.80 -0.61 1.89
C LYS A 160 8.32 -0.52 1.75
N LYS A 161 9.05 -1.05 2.74
CA LYS A 161 10.52 -1.06 2.72
C LYS A 161 11.11 -1.77 1.50
N TRP A 162 10.53 -2.90 1.09
CA TRP A 162 11.01 -3.64 -0.07
C TRP A 162 10.71 -2.92 -1.39
N VAL A 163 9.51 -2.35 -1.52
CA VAL A 163 9.15 -1.53 -2.67
C VAL A 163 10.03 -0.28 -2.76
N ASP A 164 10.31 0.39 -1.64
CA ASP A 164 11.20 1.57 -1.62
C ASP A 164 12.61 1.24 -2.12
N ALA A 165 13.14 0.08 -1.72
CA ALA A 165 14.41 -0.41 -2.23
C ALA A 165 14.36 -0.68 -3.75
N ALA A 166 13.23 -1.23 -4.24
CA ALA A 166 13.04 -1.47 -5.66
C ALA A 166 12.94 -0.16 -6.47
N LEU A 167 12.21 0.83 -5.96
CA LEU A 167 12.11 2.16 -6.57
C LEU A 167 13.45 2.88 -6.59
N GLN A 168 14.27 2.69 -5.56
CA GLN A 168 15.63 3.25 -5.55
C GLN A 168 16.52 2.60 -6.62
N ALA A 169 16.40 1.28 -6.83
CA ALA A 169 17.09 0.59 -7.92
C ALA A 169 16.59 1.08 -9.30
N LEU A 170 15.27 1.27 -9.46
CA LEU A 170 14.68 1.84 -10.67
C LEU A 170 15.18 3.26 -10.95
N LYS A 171 15.34 4.10 -9.91
CA LYS A 171 15.93 5.44 -10.01
C LYS A 171 17.32 5.44 -10.63
N ASN A 172 18.13 4.43 -10.33
CA ASN A 172 19.51 4.32 -10.83
C ASN A 172 19.62 3.52 -12.14
N SER A 173 18.53 2.92 -12.61
CA SER A 173 18.52 2.11 -13.83
C SER A 173 18.44 2.95 -15.10
N ASN A 174 19.10 2.46 -16.17
CA ASN A 174 19.01 2.99 -17.54
C ASN A 174 17.89 2.30 -18.33
N LEU A 175 16.70 2.16 -17.73
CA LEU A 175 15.57 1.51 -18.37
C LEU A 175 15.17 2.27 -19.64
N THR A 176 15.13 1.57 -20.78
CA THR A 176 14.66 2.14 -22.04
C THR A 176 13.14 2.09 -22.08
N ASP A 177 12.50 3.26 -22.07
CA ASP A 177 11.05 3.38 -22.23
C ASP A 177 10.69 3.37 -23.73
N ASN A 178 10.40 2.18 -24.25
CA ASN A 178 10.01 2.00 -25.65
C ASN A 178 8.65 2.62 -25.97
N PHE A 179 7.82 2.88 -24.96
CA PHE A 179 6.48 3.42 -25.10
C PHE A 179 6.45 4.95 -25.08
N ALA A 180 7.51 5.60 -24.58
CA ALA A 180 7.60 7.05 -24.45
C ALA A 180 7.33 7.82 -25.76
N LYS A 181 7.74 7.29 -26.92
CA LYS A 181 7.48 7.93 -28.22
C LYS A 181 6.02 7.86 -28.65
N ILE A 182 5.30 6.85 -28.19
CA ILE A 182 3.90 6.57 -28.55
C ILE A 182 2.97 7.31 -27.59
N ALA A 183 3.37 7.45 -26.34
CA ALA A 183 2.61 8.08 -25.27
C ALA A 183 3.26 9.38 -24.79
N ALA A 184 3.52 10.31 -25.72
CA ALA A 184 4.24 11.56 -25.43
C ALA A 184 3.52 12.45 -24.38
N ASP A 185 2.19 12.37 -24.30
CA ASP A 185 1.35 13.13 -23.36
C ASP A 185 1.20 12.43 -21.99
N MET A 186 1.84 11.27 -21.79
CA MET A 186 1.78 10.49 -20.56
C MET A 186 3.12 10.49 -19.84
N PRO A 187 3.13 10.26 -18.51
CA PRO A 187 4.39 10.07 -17.79
C PRO A 187 5.20 8.91 -18.38
N SER A 188 6.52 8.97 -18.27
CA SER A 188 7.38 7.81 -18.53
C SER A 188 7.03 6.66 -17.58
N LEU A 189 7.37 5.41 -17.94
CA LEU A 189 7.17 4.24 -17.10
C LEU A 189 7.71 4.46 -15.69
N LYS A 190 8.90 5.03 -15.60
CA LYS A 190 9.58 5.33 -14.34
C LYS A 190 8.81 6.35 -13.50
N GLN A 191 8.34 7.43 -14.12
CA GLN A 191 7.51 8.43 -13.43
C GLN A 191 6.19 7.81 -12.97
N ALA A 192 5.53 7.04 -13.83
CA ALA A 192 4.27 6.39 -13.52
C ALA A 192 4.39 5.47 -12.28
N LEU A 193 5.40 4.59 -12.26
CA LEU A 193 5.67 3.72 -11.11
C LEU A 193 6.00 4.51 -9.84
N MET A 194 6.83 5.55 -9.94
CA MET A 194 7.15 6.41 -8.81
C MET A 194 5.92 7.12 -8.22
N THR A 195 5.06 7.68 -9.07
CA THR A 195 3.83 8.37 -8.66
C THR A 195 2.84 7.41 -8.04
N LEU A 196 2.65 6.22 -8.59
CA LEU A 196 1.70 5.25 -8.04
C LEU A 196 2.17 4.61 -6.73
N HIS A 197 3.47 4.53 -6.46
CA HIS A 197 3.92 4.07 -5.15
C HIS A 197 4.01 5.20 -4.10
N HIS A 198 4.29 6.42 -4.54
CA HIS A 198 4.43 7.60 -3.67
C HIS A 198 3.74 8.84 -4.26
N PRO A 199 2.40 8.88 -4.28
CA PRO A 199 1.70 10.03 -4.82
C PRO A 199 1.93 11.25 -3.91
N GLN A 200 2.12 12.41 -4.53
CA GLN A 200 2.23 13.67 -3.82
C GLN A 200 0.88 14.05 -3.20
N ASN A 201 0.88 15.03 -2.29
CA ASN A 201 -0.30 15.39 -1.51
C ASN A 201 -1.40 16.07 -2.33
N ASP A 202 -1.02 16.66 -3.45
CA ASP A 202 -1.87 17.32 -4.43
C ASP A 202 -2.39 16.36 -5.51
N GLU A 203 -1.93 15.11 -5.53
CA GLU A 203 -2.45 14.10 -6.46
C GLU A 203 -3.91 13.75 -6.12
N ASN A 204 -4.72 13.64 -7.17
CA ASN A 204 -6.13 13.33 -7.01
C ASN A 204 -6.33 11.83 -6.73
N LEU A 205 -6.52 11.49 -5.46
CA LEU A 205 -6.75 10.10 -5.05
C LEU A 205 -8.00 9.47 -5.68
N ASP A 206 -9.03 10.26 -5.97
CA ASP A 206 -10.26 9.75 -6.60
C ASP A 206 -9.98 9.32 -8.04
N GLU A 207 -9.13 10.05 -8.77
CA GLU A 207 -8.66 9.62 -10.09
C GLU A 207 -7.85 8.33 -10.02
N ILE A 208 -7.04 8.15 -8.97
CA ILE A 208 -6.29 6.91 -8.79
C ILE A 208 -7.23 5.75 -8.43
N ALA A 209 -8.23 5.99 -7.59
CA ALA A 209 -9.21 4.98 -7.19
C ALA A 209 -10.09 4.54 -8.38
N GLU A 210 -10.42 5.46 -9.28
CA GLU A 210 -11.24 5.22 -10.46
C GLU A 210 -10.43 4.86 -11.72
N PHE A 211 -9.13 4.57 -11.55
CA PHE A 211 -8.21 4.24 -12.64
C PHE A 211 -8.06 5.32 -13.72
N ARG A 212 -8.45 6.57 -13.46
CA ARG A 212 -8.38 7.68 -14.43
C ARG A 212 -7.04 8.41 -14.42
N HIS A 213 -6.24 8.24 -13.37
CA HIS A 213 -4.98 8.94 -13.23
C HIS A 213 -4.01 8.62 -14.39
N SER A 214 -3.31 9.63 -14.92
CA SER A 214 -2.44 9.49 -16.10
C SER A 214 -1.38 8.41 -15.94
N ALA A 215 -0.79 8.27 -14.75
CA ALA A 215 0.17 7.22 -14.43
C ALA A 215 -0.44 5.80 -14.50
N GLN A 216 -1.70 5.60 -14.08
CA GLN A 216 -2.37 4.30 -14.22
C GLN A 216 -2.74 4.01 -15.67
N GLN A 217 -3.32 4.99 -16.36
CA GLN A 217 -3.67 4.87 -17.78
C GLN A 217 -2.44 4.48 -18.61
N ARG A 218 -1.31 5.11 -18.33
CA ARG A 218 0.00 4.80 -18.92
C ARG A 218 0.41 3.33 -18.75
N LEU A 219 0.18 2.70 -17.59
CA LEU A 219 0.48 1.27 -17.37
C LEU A 219 -0.56 0.36 -18.04
N ILE A 220 -1.84 0.71 -17.95
CA ILE A 220 -2.95 -0.05 -18.54
C ILE A 220 -2.78 -0.14 -20.06
N ILE A 221 -2.49 1.00 -20.71
CA ILE A 221 -2.32 1.06 -22.16
C ILE A 221 -1.08 0.28 -22.59
N GLU A 222 0.03 0.41 -21.87
CA GLU A 222 1.25 -0.35 -22.19
C GLU A 222 0.99 -1.86 -22.11
N GLU A 223 0.29 -2.33 -21.07
CA GLU A 223 -0.09 -3.74 -20.92
C GLU A 223 -0.99 -4.23 -22.07
N LEU A 224 -2.02 -3.44 -22.44
CA LEU A 224 -2.91 -3.77 -23.55
C LEU A 224 -2.15 -3.83 -24.89
N CYS A 225 -1.21 -2.90 -25.11
CA CYS A 225 -0.34 -2.90 -26.27
C CYS A 225 0.56 -4.15 -26.30
N ALA A 226 1.22 -4.47 -25.18
CA ALA A 226 2.07 -5.65 -25.05
C ALA A 226 1.27 -6.94 -25.32
N HIS A 227 0.07 -7.04 -24.75
CA HIS A 227 -0.85 -8.16 -24.98
C HIS A 227 -1.23 -8.28 -26.46
N ARG A 228 -1.60 -7.17 -27.11
CA ARG A 228 -1.96 -7.17 -28.54
C ARG A 228 -0.78 -7.57 -29.43
N LEU A 229 0.42 -7.08 -29.14
CA LEU A 229 1.64 -7.45 -29.86
C LEU A 229 1.95 -8.95 -29.72
N SER A 230 1.76 -9.52 -28.52
CA SER A 230 1.91 -10.96 -28.27
C SER A 230 0.95 -11.79 -29.14
N LEU A 231 -0.32 -11.41 -29.20
CA LEU A 231 -1.32 -12.08 -30.06
C LEU A 231 -0.97 -11.97 -31.55
N LEU A 232 -0.51 -10.81 -32.02
CA LEU A 232 -0.08 -10.63 -33.42
C LEU A 232 1.15 -11.48 -33.76
N LYS A 233 2.11 -11.58 -32.83
CA LYS A 233 3.28 -12.46 -32.97
C LYS A 233 2.85 -13.92 -33.09
N LEU A 234 1.94 -14.38 -32.22
CA LEU A 234 1.38 -15.74 -32.30
C LEU A 234 0.64 -16.01 -33.61
N LYS A 235 -0.16 -15.04 -34.09
CA LYS A 235 -0.86 -15.15 -35.38
C LYS A 235 0.13 -15.29 -36.54
N ARG A 236 1.20 -14.48 -36.58
CA ARG A 236 2.25 -14.58 -37.60
C ARG A 236 2.97 -15.93 -37.54
N LEU A 237 3.32 -16.40 -36.35
CA LEU A 237 3.96 -17.71 -36.17
C LEU A 237 3.06 -18.88 -36.61
N ARG A 238 1.74 -18.76 -36.44
CA ARG A 238 0.77 -19.77 -36.93
C ARG A 238 0.60 -19.73 -38.44
N ALA A 239 0.56 -18.55 -39.05
CA ALA A 239 0.42 -18.41 -40.50
C ALA A 239 1.57 -19.10 -41.28
N GLY A 240 2.77 -19.17 -40.69
CA GLY A 240 3.92 -19.90 -41.25
C GLY A 240 3.94 -21.40 -40.99
N LYS A 241 2.96 -21.98 -40.27
CA LYS A 241 2.90 -23.42 -39.99
C LYS A 241 1.87 -24.09 -40.91
N THR A 242 2.27 -25.18 -41.54
CA THR A 242 1.34 -26.06 -42.25
C THR A 242 0.49 -26.81 -41.24
N ALA A 243 -0.83 -26.80 -41.44
CA ALA A 243 -1.73 -27.62 -40.62
C ALA A 243 -1.60 -29.09 -41.05
N ASN A 244 -1.58 -30.01 -40.09
CA ASN A 244 -1.71 -31.43 -40.40
C ASN A 244 -3.08 -31.65 -41.06
N VAL A 245 -3.09 -32.35 -42.19
CA VAL A 245 -4.33 -32.74 -42.87
C VAL A 245 -5.15 -33.59 -41.90
N PHE A 246 -6.25 -33.03 -41.42
CA PHE A 246 -7.20 -33.79 -40.61
C PHE A 246 -8.05 -34.64 -41.54
N THR A 247 -7.69 -35.92 -41.68
CA THR A 247 -8.48 -36.85 -42.50
C THR A 247 -9.74 -37.21 -41.72
N ILE A 248 -10.89 -36.70 -42.16
CA ILE A 248 -12.19 -37.10 -41.61
C ILE A 248 -12.41 -38.57 -41.96
N LYS A 249 -12.44 -39.45 -40.96
CA LYS A 249 -12.93 -40.82 -41.14
C LYS A 249 -14.46 -40.75 -41.25
N ASN A 250 -15.00 -41.03 -42.44
CA ASN A 250 -16.45 -41.11 -42.70
C ASN A 250 -17.15 -42.32 -42.05
N THR A 251 -16.48 -43.02 -41.14
CA THR A 251 -17.06 -44.09 -40.33
C THR A 251 -17.10 -43.64 -38.89
N LEU A 252 -18.30 -43.41 -38.36
CA LEU A 252 -18.52 -43.37 -36.92
C LEU A 252 -18.04 -44.69 -36.33
N CYS A 253 -17.33 -44.64 -35.19
CA CYS A 253 -16.95 -45.83 -34.44
C CYS A 253 -18.20 -46.69 -34.23
N LYS A 254 -18.22 -47.91 -34.79
CA LYS A 254 -19.23 -48.88 -34.45
C LYS A 254 -19.06 -49.20 -32.96
N GLN A 255 -20.08 -48.86 -32.17
CA GLN A 255 -20.26 -49.36 -30.80
C GLN A 255 -20.47 -50.87 -30.83
#